data_AF-A0A512JH39-F1
#
_entry.id   AF-A0A512JH39-F1
#
_cell.length_a   1.000
_cell.length_b   1.000
_cell.length_c   1.000
_cell.angle_alpha   90.00
_cell.angle_beta   90.00
_cell.angle_gamma   90.00
#
_symmetry.space_group_name_H-M   'P 1'
#
loop_
_entity.id
_entity.type
_entity.pdbx_description
1 polymer ?
#
loop_
_entity_poly.entity_id
_entity_poly.type
_entity_poly.pdbx_seq_one_letter_code
_entity_poly.pdbx_strand_id
1 'polypeptide(L)'
;MADGQPIPVRVLGLRIAKRALNGNSDSGLVCTFDIAVPGFTLFAAGLYRRRDGKMMVVPPRSERHDGIATGMRIDSEPLRDAMLNAAREAARAFGASVDPVPAEA
;
A
#
# COMPACT_ATOMS: atom_id res chain seq x y z
N MET A 1 -6.43 -22.68 -9.16
CA MET A 1 -5.68 -21.55 -9.77
C MET A 1 -4.34 -22.10 -10.19
N ALA A 2 -3.90 -21.83 -11.42
CA ALA A 2 -2.63 -22.36 -11.93
C ALA A 2 -1.45 -21.88 -11.07
N ASP A 3 -0.49 -22.78 -10.86
CA ASP A 3 0.62 -22.66 -9.93
C ASP A 3 1.55 -21.47 -10.25
N GLY A 4 1.84 -20.67 -9.22
CA GLY A 4 3.05 -19.86 -9.12
C GLY A 4 3.20 -18.62 -10.01
N GLN A 5 2.28 -18.33 -10.92
CA GLN A 5 2.37 -17.08 -11.69
C GLN A 5 2.03 -15.86 -10.82
N PRO A 6 2.87 -14.80 -10.82
CA PRO A 6 2.60 -13.61 -10.05
C PRO A 6 1.29 -12.98 -10.51
N ILE A 7 0.43 -12.62 -9.55
CA ILE A 7 -0.85 -11.95 -9.85
C ILE A 7 -0.51 -10.62 -10.55
N PRO A 8 -1.01 -10.37 -11.77
CA PRO A 8 -0.65 -9.17 -12.51
C PRO A 8 -1.40 -7.98 -11.91
N VAL A 9 -0.68 -7.15 -11.16
CA VAL A 9 -1.21 -5.96 -10.48
C VAL A 9 -0.53 -4.71 -11.01
N ARG A 10 -1.30 -3.64 -11.27
CA ARG A 10 -0.79 -2.38 -11.82
C ARG A 10 -1.29 -1.17 -11.04
N VAL A 11 -0.38 -0.30 -10.61
CA VAL A 11 -0.72 1.02 -10.05
C VAL A 11 -1.08 1.98 -11.19
N LEU A 12 -2.22 2.67 -11.06
CA LEU A 12 -2.76 3.58 -12.09
C LEU A 12 -2.55 5.06 -11.75
N GLY A 13 -2.61 5.41 -10.47
CA GLY A 13 -2.43 6.77 -9.96
C GLY A 13 -1.86 6.73 -8.55
N LEU A 14 -1.05 7.73 -8.19
CA LEU A 14 -0.29 7.74 -6.94
C LEU A 14 -0.15 9.18 -6.41
N ARG A 15 -0.29 9.35 -5.09
CA ARG A 15 0.03 10.58 -4.38
C ARG A 15 0.90 10.26 -3.17
N ILE A 16 2.11 10.81 -3.16
CA ILE A 16 3.07 10.63 -2.06
C ILE A 16 2.74 11.59 -0.91
N ALA A 17 2.75 11.08 0.32
CA ALA A 17 2.70 11.91 1.51
C ALA A 17 4.04 12.63 1.67
N LYS A 18 4.04 13.96 1.87
CA LYS A 18 5.27 14.78 1.97
C LYS A 18 6.33 14.20 2.91
N ARG A 19 5.90 13.62 4.05
CA ARG A 19 6.80 13.01 5.04
C ARG A 19 7.61 11.84 4.48
N ALA A 20 7.06 11.08 3.53
CA ALA A 20 7.73 9.93 2.94
C ALA A 20 8.91 10.31 2.02
N LEU A 21 8.96 11.54 1.53
CA LEU A 21 10.07 12.05 0.72
C LEU A 21 11.29 12.40 1.59
N ASN A 22 11.07 12.73 2.85
CA ASN A 22 12.13 13.24 3.74
C ASN A 22 12.97 12.11 4.38
N GLY A 23 12.76 10.85 3.97
CA GLY A 23 13.50 9.70 4.51
C GLY A 23 13.18 9.34 5.97
N ASN A 24 12.32 10.09 6.66
CA ASN A 24 12.05 9.84 8.08
C ASN A 24 11.33 8.50 8.26
N SER A 25 11.77 7.72 9.25
CA SER A 25 11.29 6.37 9.58
C SER A 25 9.91 6.34 10.24
N ASP A 26 9.29 7.51 10.43
CA ASP A 26 8.01 7.66 11.10
C ASP A 26 6.96 6.70 10.55
N SER A 27 6.29 5.99 11.47
CA SER A 27 5.12 5.21 11.13
C SER A 27 4.03 6.12 10.57
N GLY A 28 3.37 5.70 9.51
CA GLY A 28 2.29 6.48 8.92
C GLY A 28 2.05 6.18 7.44
N LEU A 29 1.18 6.99 6.85
CA LEU A 29 0.85 6.93 5.44
C LEU A 29 2.07 7.36 4.60
N VAL A 30 2.48 6.49 3.67
CA VAL A 30 3.53 6.75 2.70
C VAL A 30 2.93 7.35 1.44
N CYS A 31 1.90 6.70 0.90
CA CYS A 31 1.21 7.16 -0.29
C CYS A 31 -0.21 6.61 -0.38
N THR A 32 -1.07 7.31 -1.12
CA THR A 32 -2.38 6.82 -1.57
C THR A 32 -2.31 6.51 -3.05
N PHE A 33 -2.93 5.43 -3.50
CA PHE A 33 -2.86 4.99 -4.88
C PHE A 33 -4.11 4.25 -5.34
N ASP A 34 -4.28 4.18 -6.65
CA ASP A 34 -5.28 3.36 -7.32
C ASP A 34 -4.60 2.15 -7.96
N ILE A 35 -5.25 0.99 -7.92
CA ILE A 35 -4.63 -0.28 -8.33
C ILE A 35 -5.60 -1.18 -9.08
N ALA A 36 -5.17 -1.61 -10.27
CA ALA A 36 -5.88 -2.56 -11.11
C ALA A 36 -5.40 -3.99 -10.80
N VAL A 37 -6.36 -4.86 -10.53
CA VAL A 37 -6.21 -6.30 -10.30
C VAL A 37 -7.12 -7.01 -11.33
N PRO A 38 -6.85 -8.24 -11.78
CA PRO A 38 -7.76 -8.92 -12.69
C PRO A 38 -9.16 -9.03 -12.09
N GLY A 39 -10.14 -8.46 -12.80
CA GLY A 39 -11.55 -8.47 -12.41
C GLY A 39 -12.03 -7.27 -11.59
N PHE A 40 -11.15 -6.43 -11.02
CA PHE A 40 -11.58 -5.22 -10.30
C PHE A 40 -10.47 -4.18 -10.17
N THR A 41 -10.87 -2.92 -9.95
CA THR A 41 -9.95 -1.83 -9.59
C THR A 41 -10.29 -1.33 -8.20
N LEU A 42 -9.28 -1.13 -7.35
CA LEU A 42 -9.44 -0.49 -6.06
C LEU A 42 -8.95 0.95 -6.17
N PHE A 43 -9.79 1.88 -5.74
CA PHE A 43 -9.46 3.30 -5.68
C PHE A 43 -9.14 3.70 -4.24
N ALA A 44 -8.23 4.66 -4.08
CA ALA A 44 -7.82 5.18 -2.77
C ALA A 44 -7.29 4.11 -1.79
N ALA A 45 -6.54 3.14 -2.29
CA ALA A 45 -5.74 2.26 -1.45
C ALA A 45 -4.57 3.04 -0.82
N GLY A 46 -4.01 2.51 0.27
CA GLY A 46 -2.91 3.15 0.99
C GLY A 46 -1.70 2.24 1.16
N LEU A 47 -0.50 2.82 1.09
CA LEU A 47 0.74 2.20 1.57
C LEU A 47 1.11 2.85 2.89
N TYR A 48 1.29 2.05 3.93
CA TYR A 48 1.62 2.51 5.28
C TYR A 48 2.92 1.90 5.76
N ARG A 49 3.74 2.71 6.43
CA ARG A 49 4.85 2.24 7.24
C ARG A 49 4.35 1.99 8.66
N ARG A 50 4.60 0.79 9.18
CA ARG A 50 4.32 0.40 10.56
C ARG A 50 5.48 0.85 11.47
N ARG A 51 5.24 0.84 12.79
CA ARG A 51 6.27 1.19 13.79
C ARG A 51 7.50 0.28 13.74
N ASP A 52 7.34 -0.96 13.28
CA ASP A 52 8.44 -1.91 13.08
C ASP A 52 9.22 -1.68 11.76
N GLY A 53 8.99 -0.55 11.09
CA GLY A 53 9.61 -0.21 9.81
C GLY A 53 9.03 -0.95 8.60
N LYS A 54 8.15 -1.96 8.80
CA LYS A 54 7.58 -2.76 7.72
C LYS A 54 6.50 -1.99 6.98
N MET A 55 6.43 -2.24 5.67
CA MET A 55 5.38 -1.69 4.82
C MET A 55 4.15 -2.59 4.81
N MET A 56 2.97 -1.98 4.76
CA MET A 56 1.71 -2.68 4.58
C MET A 56 0.84 -1.95 3.56
N VAL A 57 0.16 -2.72 2.72
CA VAL A 57 -0.93 -2.20 1.88
C VAL A 57 -2.23 -2.29 2.66
N VAL A 58 -3.02 -1.21 2.59
CA VAL A 58 -4.39 -1.20 3.10
C VAL A 58 -5.36 -0.93 1.95
N PRO A 59 -6.44 -1.71 1.84
CA PRO A 59 -7.50 -1.41 0.90
C PRO A 59 -8.27 -0.15 1.33
N PRO A 60 -9.10 0.44 0.46
CA PRO A 60 -9.92 1.59 0.81
C PRO A 60 -10.83 1.33 2.01
N ARG A 61 -11.02 2.38 2.79
CA ARG A 61 -11.95 2.46 3.92
C ARG A 61 -12.86 3.67 3.72
N SER A 62 -14.13 3.52 4.04
CA SER A 62 -15.10 4.62 4.12
C SER A 62 -15.55 4.77 5.56
N GLU A 63 -15.40 5.96 6.11
CA GLU A 63 -15.97 6.31 7.41
C GLU A 63 -17.20 7.18 7.19
N ARG A 64 -18.32 6.76 7.77
CA ARG A 64 -19.57 7.54 7.76
C ARG A 64 -19.47 8.67 8.78
N HIS A 65 -20.24 9.73 8.60
CA HIS A 65 -20.26 10.88 9.52
C HIS A 65 -20.71 10.53 10.96
N ASP A 66 -21.36 9.38 11.14
CA ASP A 66 -21.73 8.81 12.43
C ASP A 66 -20.59 8.00 13.10
N GLY A 67 -19.40 7.96 12.48
CA GLY A 67 -18.23 7.24 12.97
C GLY A 67 -18.16 5.76 12.57
N ILE A 68 -19.12 5.25 11.80
CA ILE A 68 -19.10 3.85 11.35
C ILE A 68 -18.14 3.70 10.17
N ALA A 69 -17.04 3.00 10.40
CA ALA A 69 -16.09 2.63 9.36
C ALA A 69 -16.50 1.32 8.67
N THR A 70 -16.66 1.36 7.35
CA THR A 70 -16.78 0.18 6.49
C THR A 70 -15.51 0.07 5.64
N GLY A 71 -14.97 -1.13 5.48
CA GLY A 71 -13.75 -1.33 4.71
C GLY A 71 -13.74 -2.68 4.03
N MET A 72 -12.88 -2.78 3.02
CA MET A 72 -12.60 -4.06 2.39
C MET A 72 -11.49 -4.80 3.16
N ARG A 73 -11.48 -6.12 3.06
CA ARG A 73 -10.38 -6.97 3.56
C ARG A 73 -9.82 -7.78 2.39
N ILE A 74 -8.49 -7.88 2.33
CA ILE A 74 -7.80 -8.74 1.36
C ILE A 74 -7.41 -10.01 2.09
N ASP A 75 -8.10 -11.11 1.80
CA ASP A 75 -7.90 -12.39 2.49
C ASP A 75 -6.80 -13.22 1.84
N SER A 76 -6.64 -13.07 0.53
CA SER A 76 -5.57 -13.71 -0.23
C SER A 76 -4.22 -13.06 0.10
N GLU A 77 -3.36 -13.82 0.79
CA GLU A 77 -1.97 -13.42 1.05
C GLU A 77 -1.16 -13.17 -0.24
N PRO A 78 -1.20 -14.03 -1.28
CA PRO A 78 -0.54 -13.75 -2.55
C PRO A 78 -0.96 -12.43 -3.20
N LEU A 79 -2.26 -12.10 -3.12
CA LEU A 79 -2.75 -10.82 -3.64
C LEU A 79 -2.26 -9.64 -2.81
N ARG A 80 -2.26 -9.78 -1.48
CA ARG A 80 -1.75 -8.77 -0.56
C ARG A 80 -0.28 -8.46 -0.86
N ASP A 81 0.52 -9.49 -1.08
CA ASP A 81 1.96 -9.36 -1.37
C ASP A 81 2.20 -8.75 -2.75
N ALA A 82 1.46 -9.18 -3.77
CA ALA A 82 1.53 -8.58 -5.10
C ALA A 82 1.18 -7.09 -5.08
N MET A 83 0.11 -6.72 -4.37
CA MET A 83 -0.28 -5.32 -4.19
C MET A 83 0.75 -4.52 -3.41
N LEU A 84 1.31 -5.10 -2.34
CA LEU A 84 2.36 -4.46 -1.54
C LEU A 84 3.61 -4.18 -2.37
N ASN A 85 4.07 -5.14 -3.16
CA ASN A 85 5.24 -4.99 -4.00
C ASN A 85 5.01 -3.93 -5.08
N ALA A 86 3.88 -3.99 -5.80
CA ALA A 86 3.53 -3.00 -6.80
C ALA A 86 3.44 -1.57 -6.22
N ALA A 87 2.84 -1.42 -5.03
CA ALA A 87 2.75 -0.13 -4.35
C ALA A 87 4.13 0.40 -3.92
N ARG A 88 5.01 -0.46 -3.39
CA ARG A 88 6.37 -0.08 -3.00
C ARG A 88 7.20 0.33 -4.21
N GLU A 89 7.14 -0.42 -5.30
CA GLU A 89 7.86 -0.09 -6.52
C GLU A 89 7.40 1.24 -7.11
N ALA A 90 6.08 1.46 -7.19
CA ALA A 90 5.53 2.73 -7.66
C ALA A 90 5.92 3.89 -6.73
N ALA A 91 5.81 3.71 -5.41
CA ALA A 91 6.20 4.74 -4.45
C ALA A 91 7.69 5.09 -4.55
N ARG A 92 8.57 4.09 -4.69
CA ARG A 92 10.01 4.28 -4.90
C ARG A 92 10.30 5.04 -6.18
N ALA A 93 9.63 4.70 -7.29
CA ALA A 93 9.79 5.38 -8.57
C ALA A 93 9.40 6.87 -8.51
N PHE A 94 8.51 7.24 -7.58
CA PHE A 94 8.11 8.62 -7.30
C PHE A 94 8.94 9.27 -6.16
N GLY A 95 10.04 8.65 -5.76
CA GLY A 95 11.00 9.21 -4.79
C GLY A 95 10.63 9.00 -3.32
N ALA A 96 9.62 8.20 -3.00
CA ALA A 96 9.32 7.89 -1.61
C ALA A 96 10.38 6.95 -1.01
N SER A 97 10.80 7.24 0.23
CA SER A 97 11.59 6.32 1.03
C SER A 97 10.70 5.15 1.46
N VAL A 98 10.91 3.98 0.85
CA VAL A 98 10.12 2.76 1.11
C VAL A 98 10.96 1.51 1.40
N ASP A 99 12.27 1.70 1.53
CA ASP A 99 13.17 0.63 1.91
C ASP A 99 13.03 0.32 3.41
N PRO A 100 13.30 -0.93 3.82
CA PRO A 100 13.23 -1.31 5.22
C PRO A 100 14.18 -0.41 6.02
N VAL A 101 13.63 0.30 7.00
CA VAL A 101 14.46 0.97 8.00
C VAL A 101 14.87 -0.10 9.00
N PRO A 102 16.16 -0.26 9.33
CA PRO A 102 16.56 -1.15 10.42
C PRO A 102 15.79 -0.78 11.68
N ALA A 103 15.31 -1.79 12.42
CA ALA A 103 14.66 -1.55 13.70
C ALA A 103 15.62 -0.74 14.59
N GLU A 104 15.13 0.33 15.20
CA GLU A 104 15.90 1.05 16.21
C GLU A 104 16.31 0.03 17.30
N ALA A 105 17.62 0.00 17.59
CA ALA A 105 18.23 -0.91 18.55
C ALA A 105 17.97 -0.49 19.99
#